data_AF-A0A358C8E9-F1
#
_entry.id   AF-A0A358C8E9-F1
#
_cell.length_a   1.000
_cell.length_b   1.000
_cell.length_c   1.000
_cell.angle_alpha   90.00
_cell.angle_beta   90.00
_cell.angle_gamma   90.00
#
_symmetry.space_group_name_H-M   'P 1'
#
loop_
_entity.id
_entity.type
_entity.pdbx_description
1 polymer ?
#
loop_
_entity_poly.entity_id
_entity_poly.type
_entity_poly.pdbx_seq_one_letter_code
_entity_poly.pdbx_strand_id
1 'polypeptide(L)' 'MFRILFLLSPAILLAGCISFTSSEPPAAPDYVTFCQEKEAQCREICGIVGVQAFACKLAPGEGSEYQCQCRKPGGPL' A
#
# COMPACT_ATOMS: atom_id res chain seq x y z
N MET A 1 42.56 -52.67 0.79
CA MET A 1 41.42 -53.54 0.44
C MET A 1 40.25 -52.66 0.03
N PHE A 2 39.65 -52.97 -1.12
CA PHE A 2 38.29 -52.66 -1.62
C PHE A 2 37.65 -51.32 -1.24
N ARG A 3 37.48 -50.38 -2.18
CA ARG A 3 36.42 -50.35 -3.20
C ARG A 3 35.03 -50.51 -2.58
N ILE A 4 34.20 -49.48 -2.75
CA ILE A 4 32.84 -49.48 -3.33
C ILE A 4 32.40 -48.02 -3.15
N LEU A 5 32.40 -47.21 -4.23
CA LEU A 5 31.24 -47.04 -5.13
C LEU A 5 30.07 -46.46 -4.30
N PHE A 6 29.34 -45.44 -4.68
CA PHE A 6 29.00 -44.96 -5.99
C PHE A 6 28.03 -43.80 -5.69
N LEU A 7 28.07 -42.78 -6.53
CA LEU A 7 26.89 -42.10 -7.07
C LEU A 7 25.71 -41.77 -6.15
N LEU A 8 25.40 -40.47 -6.08
CA LEU A 8 24.09 -39.85 -6.34
C LEU A 8 24.26 -38.35 -6.04
N SER A 9 24.76 -37.53 -6.98
CA SER A 9 23.96 -36.82 -8.00
C SER A 9 22.74 -36.06 -7.44
N PRO A 10 22.49 -34.85 -7.95
CA PRO A 10 21.98 -33.72 -7.20
C PRO A 10 20.46 -33.76 -7.11
N ALA A 11 19.91 -33.63 -5.89
CA ALA A 11 18.54 -33.18 -5.74
C ALA A 11 18.52 -31.66 -6.01
N ILE A 12 18.59 -31.29 -7.29
CA ILE A 12 18.16 -29.98 -7.77
C ILE A 12 16.71 -29.88 -7.31
N LEU A 13 16.52 -29.08 -6.26
CA LEU A 13 15.23 -28.61 -5.80
C LEU A 13 14.62 -27.79 -6.96
N LEU A 14 14.00 -28.48 -7.90
CA LEU A 14 12.95 -27.96 -8.76
C LEU A 14 11.71 -27.74 -7.89
N ALA A 15 11.85 -26.93 -6.83
CA ALA A 15 10.74 -26.13 -6.35
C ALA A 15 10.56 -25.06 -7.42
N GLY A 16 9.86 -25.43 -8.49
CA GLY A 16 9.43 -24.49 -9.51
C GLY A 16 8.81 -23.31 -8.79
N CYS A 17 9.42 -22.14 -8.97
CA CYS A 17 8.88 -20.88 -8.50
C CYS A 17 7.48 -20.78 -9.10
N ILE A 18 6.44 -21.03 -8.30
CA ILE A 18 5.06 -20.75 -8.69
C ILE A 18 5.03 -19.24 -8.90
N SER A 19 5.25 -18.81 -10.13
CA SER A 19 5.05 -17.42 -10.52
C SER A 19 3.55 -17.26 -10.59
N PHE A 20 2.93 -17.01 -9.46
CA PHE A 20 1.60 -16.41 -9.41
C PHE A 20 1.74 -15.02 -10.02
N THR A 21 1.73 -14.95 -11.36
CA THR A 21 1.33 -13.75 -12.07
C THR A 21 -0.18 -13.64 -11.87
N SER A 22 -0.58 -13.21 -10.67
CA SER A 22 -1.88 -12.56 -10.53
C SER A 22 -1.71 -11.22 -11.25
N SER A 23 -1.88 -11.27 -12.57
CA SER A 23 -2.12 -10.12 -13.42
C SER A 23 -3.59 -9.72 -13.27
N GLU A 24 -4.05 -9.59 -12.03
CA GLU A 24 -5.17 -8.70 -11.78
C GLU A 24 -4.54 -7.31 -11.78
N PRO A 25 -4.89 -6.43 -12.75
CA PRO A 25 -4.58 -5.02 -12.56
C PRO A 25 -5.18 -4.67 -11.21
N PRO A 26 -4.41 -4.13 -10.24
CA PRO A 26 -5.01 -3.67 -8.99
C PRO A 26 -6.13 -2.75 -9.43
N ALA A 27 -7.37 -3.17 -9.19
CA ALA A 27 -8.55 -2.44 -9.58
C ALA A 27 -8.29 -1.01 -9.10
N ALA A 28 -8.12 -0.09 -10.05
CA ALA A 28 -7.65 1.25 -9.73
C ALA A 28 -8.54 1.74 -8.59
N PRO A 29 -8.00 1.92 -7.37
CA PRO A 29 -8.84 2.20 -6.22
C PRO A 29 -9.63 3.44 -6.60
N ASP A 30 -10.95 3.35 -6.53
CA ASP A 30 -11.85 4.43 -6.91
C ASP A 30 -11.35 5.70 -6.22
N TYR A 31 -10.71 6.58 -6.99
CA TYR A 31 -9.97 7.74 -6.47
C TYR A 31 -10.86 8.57 -5.55
N VAL A 32 -12.12 8.70 -5.99
CA VAL A 32 -13.18 9.39 -5.28
C VAL A 32 -13.44 8.75 -3.93
N THR A 33 -13.52 7.41 -3.86
CA THR A 33 -13.75 6.67 -2.63
C THR A 33 -12.58 6.80 -1.66
N PHE A 34 -11.34 6.62 -2.12
CA PHE A 34 -10.16 6.76 -1.26
C PHE A 34 -10.05 8.17 -0.67
N CYS A 35 -10.21 9.20 -1.50
CA CYS A 35 -10.13 10.57 -1.02
C CYS A 35 -11.29 10.93 -0.09
N GLN A 36 -12.51 10.45 -0.35
CA GLN A 36 -13.63 10.64 0.56
C GLN A 36 -13.39 9.99 1.92
N GLU A 37 -12.87 8.76 1.95
CA GLU A 37 -12.55 8.06 3.20
C GLU A 37 -11.48 8.84 4.00
N LYS A 38 -10.42 9.31 3.32
CA LYS A 38 -9.38 10.14 3.96
C LYS A 38 -9.88 11.49 4.43
N GLU A 39 -10.82 12.10 3.72
CA GLU A 39 -11.44 13.35 4.13
C GLU A 39 -12.33 13.15 5.36
N ALA A 40 -13.12 12.09 5.40
CA ALA A 40 -13.93 11.72 6.55
C ALA A 40 -13.03 11.45 7.78
N GLN A 41 -11.95 10.69 7.58
CA GLN A 41 -10.95 10.43 8.62
C GLN A 41 -10.31 11.73 9.11
N CYS A 42 -9.97 12.66 8.20
CA CYS A 42 -9.40 13.96 8.55
C CYS A 42 -10.37 14.79 9.41
N ARG A 43 -11.66 14.81 9.08
CA ARG A 43 -12.69 15.47 9.89
C ARG A 43 -12.83 14.86 11.27
N GLU A 44 -12.77 13.54 11.37
CA GLU A 44 -12.85 12.84 12.66
C GLU A 44 -11.65 13.19 13.54
N ILE A 45 -10.43 13.17 12.98
CA ILE A 45 -9.19 13.52 13.70
C ILE A 45 -9.22 14.98 14.16
N CYS A 46 -9.63 15.90 13.28
CA CYS A 46 -9.69 17.32 13.62
C CYS A 46 -10.87 17.65 14.55
N GLY A 47 -11.90 16.80 14.60
CA GLY A 47 -13.06 16.91 15.48
C GLY A 47 -13.62 18.33 15.58
N ILE A 48 -13.79 18.80 16.81
CA ILE A 48 -14.30 20.14 17.14
C ILE A 48 -13.39 21.29 16.72
N VAL A 49 -12.09 21.04 16.50
CA VAL A 49 -11.15 22.07 16.05
C VAL A 49 -11.40 22.40 14.57
N GLY A 50 -11.90 21.42 13.81
CA GLY A 50 -12.26 21.58 12.40
C GLY A 50 -11.07 21.45 11.45
N VAL A 51 -11.37 21.10 10.20
CA VAL A 51 -10.36 20.99 9.14
C VAL A 51 -10.08 22.38 8.56
N GLN A 52 -8.80 22.76 8.48
CA GLN A 52 -8.35 23.98 7.83
C GLN A 52 -8.09 23.77 6.34
N ALA A 53 -7.42 22.68 5.99
CA ALA A 53 -7.15 22.31 4.60
C ALA A 53 -7.11 20.79 4.45
N PHE A 54 -7.70 20.29 3.37
CA PHE A 54 -7.60 18.91 2.96
C PHE A 54 -7.20 18.87 1.48
N ALA A 55 -6.20 18.08 1.14
CA ALA A 55 -5.77 17.85 -0.23
C ALA A 55 -5.57 16.35 -0.44
N CYS A 56 -6.09 15.82 -1.55
CA CYS A 56 -5.92 14.42 -1.89
C CYS A 56 -5.55 14.28 -3.36
N LYS A 57 -4.35 13.75 -3.60
CA LYS A 57 -3.76 13.56 -4.92
C LYS A 57 -3.42 12.08 -5.08
N LEU A 58 -4.02 11.42 -6.07
CA LEU A 58 -3.50 10.13 -6.55
C LEU A 58 -2.79 10.39 -7.86
N ALA A 59 -1.49 10.12 -7.87
CA ALA A 59 -0.70 10.13 -9.08
C ALA A 59 -0.48 8.66 -9.50
N PRO A 60 -0.99 8.23 -10.68
CA PRO A 60 -0.74 6.89 -11.16
C PRO A 60 0.77 6.70 -11.38
N GLY A 61 1.38 5.81 -10.59
CA GLY A 61 2.83 5.54 -10.60
C GLY A 61 3.63 6.22 -9.49
N GLU A 62 3.08 7.25 -8.82
CA GLU A 62 3.76 7.97 -7.72
C GLU A 62 3.15 7.64 -6.34
N GLY A 63 1.93 7.08 -6.31
CA GLY A 63 1.23 6.66 -5.10
C GLY A 63 0.05 7.56 -4.76
N SER A 64 -0.58 7.28 -3.62
CA SER A 64 -1.66 8.09 -3.06
C SER A 64 -1.10 9.03 -1.99
N GLU A 65 -1.10 10.33 -2.28
CA GLU A 65 -0.73 11.37 -1.32
C GLU A 65 -1.99 12.08 -0.81
N TYR A 66 -2.13 12.19 0.50
CA TYR A 66 -3.16 13.03 1.10
C TYR A 66 -2.55 13.91 2.20
N GLN A 67 -3.04 15.13 2.30
CA GLN A 67 -2.68 16.08 3.35
C GLN A 67 -3.95 16.51 4.09
N CYS A 68 -3.89 16.42 5.41
CA CYS A 68 -4.91 16.88 6.32
C CYS A 68 -4.29 17.90 7.28
N GLN A 69 -4.83 19.11 7.30
CA GLN A 69 -4.43 20.16 8.24
C GLN A 69 -5.63 20.53 9.09
N CYS A 70 -5.55 20.24 10.39
CA CYS A 70 -6.53 20.72 11.36
C CYS A 70 -6.27 22.20 11.67
N ARG A 71 -7.34 22.93 12.00
CA ARG A 71 -7.17 24.27 12.56
C ARG A 71 -6.41 24.16 13.88
N LYS A 72 -5.56 25.13 14.17
CA LYS A 72 -4.95 25.24 15.50
C LYS A 72 -6.01 25.73 16.49
N PRO A 73 -6.07 25.17 17.71
CA PRO A 73 -6.88 25.75 18.76
C PRO A 73 -6.37 27.16 19.05
N GLY A 74 -7.19 28.18 18.77
CA GLY A 74 -6.83 29.60 18.89
C GLY A 74 -6.48 30.33 17.58
N GLY A 75 -6.60 29.69 16.41
CA GLY A 75 -6.52 30.37 15.11
C GLY A 75 -7.80 31.15 14.78
N PRO A 76 -7.74 32.22 13.95
CA PRO A 76 -8.92 32.98 13.57
C PRO A 76 -9.96 32.09 12.87
N LEU A 77 -11.24 32.27 13.26
CA LEU A 77 -12.41 31.51 12.78
C LEU A 77 -12.66 31.70 11.28
#